data_AF-A0A662U1K1-F1
#
_entry.id   AF-A0A662U1K1-F1
#
_cell.length_a   1.000
_cell.length_b   1.000
_cell.length_c   1.000
_cell.angle_alpha   90.00
_cell.angle_beta   90.00
_cell.angle_gamma   90.00
#
_symmetry.space_group_name_H-M   'P 1'
#
loop_
_entity.id
_entity.type
_entity.pdbx_description
1 polymer ?
#
loop_
_entity_poly.entity_id
_entity_poly.type
_entity_poly.pdbx_seq_one_letter_code
_entity_poly.pdbx_strand_id
1 'polypeptide(L)'
;MLEAVWILVCGAVLPTMLILDSYVFKTLVVKPISHREALKWVSIVRAMNRLIITGSGYTTLILWMKRGGAELGTTVNTVILWEGLSIGPWILMATYFGGRLAPRIPLHVLLGLALVLVFFLFVKKRQISAFACSLLEANKQLGLRPVFVVPIILVEILLSLVYYYSIIRFVGCHLSPYNILRVASLSVTTGYLSPIPSGLGIREGVMAFLLIEHGFTLEKAILVGLVDRVVATAFFLFAGMCAGSKIMIETIRNSREKLGVVSRVLQRR
;
A
#
# COMPACT_ATOMS: atom_id res chain seq x y z
N MET A 1 -25.78 13.67 -15.13
CA MET A 1 -25.92 12.20 -14.99
C MET A 1 -24.57 11.50 -14.85
N LEU A 2 -23.54 11.83 -15.65
CA LEU A 2 -22.19 11.26 -15.53
C LEU A 2 -21.50 11.52 -14.16
N GLU A 3 -21.70 12.70 -13.56
CA GLU A 3 -21.09 13.05 -12.27
C GLU A 3 -21.61 12.20 -11.10
N ALA A 4 -22.91 11.90 -11.07
CA ALA A 4 -23.51 11.07 -10.04
C ALA A 4 -23.04 9.61 -10.12
N VAL A 5 -22.87 9.08 -11.34
CA VAL A 5 -22.31 7.75 -11.58
C VAL A 5 -20.86 7.70 -11.09
N TRP A 6 -20.09 8.76 -11.29
CA TRP A 6 -18.69 8.81 -10.88
C TRP A 6 -18.51 8.86 -9.36
N ILE A 7 -19.28 9.69 -8.67
CA ILE A 7 -19.29 9.74 -7.20
C ILE A 7 -19.67 8.37 -6.64
N LEU A 8 -20.62 7.68 -7.26
CA LEU A 8 -21.05 6.36 -6.84
C LEU A 8 -19.98 5.29 -7.12
N VAL A 9 -19.29 5.36 -8.26
CA VAL A 9 -18.21 4.43 -8.61
C VAL A 9 -16.98 4.65 -7.71
N CYS A 10 -16.46 5.88 -7.59
CA CYS A 10 -15.33 6.16 -6.70
C CYS A 10 -15.69 5.92 -5.23
N GLY A 11 -16.92 6.27 -4.84
CA GLY A 11 -17.46 6.07 -3.50
C GLY A 11 -17.66 4.60 -3.12
N ALA A 12 -17.87 3.69 -4.08
CA ALA A 12 -17.99 2.26 -3.83
C ALA A 12 -16.69 1.50 -4.03
N VAL A 13 -15.91 1.84 -5.06
CA VAL A 13 -14.71 1.10 -5.45
C VAL A 13 -13.62 1.21 -4.39
N LEU A 14 -13.32 2.42 -3.89
CA LEU A 14 -12.25 2.59 -2.91
C LEU A 14 -12.53 1.89 -1.56
N PRO A 15 -13.74 1.98 -0.97
CA PRO A 15 -14.09 1.15 0.19
C PRO A 15 -14.01 -0.34 -0.09
N THR A 16 -14.46 -0.80 -1.26
CA THR A 16 -14.41 -2.22 -1.63
C THR A 16 -12.96 -2.69 -1.70
N MET A 17 -12.08 -1.94 -2.35
CA MET A 17 -10.65 -2.24 -2.40
C MET A 17 -10.04 -2.30 -0.99
N LEU A 18 -10.36 -1.34 -0.11
CA LEU A 18 -9.88 -1.35 1.28
C LEU A 18 -10.36 -2.59 2.06
N ILE A 19 -11.61 -3.02 1.85
CA ILE A 19 -12.15 -4.24 2.46
C ILE A 19 -11.40 -5.46 1.95
N LEU A 20 -11.22 -5.60 0.63
CA LEU A 20 -10.49 -6.73 0.03
C LEU A 20 -9.04 -6.77 0.53
N ASP A 21 -8.34 -5.63 0.54
CA ASP A 21 -6.97 -5.49 1.05
C ASP A 21 -6.87 -5.94 2.52
N SER A 22 -7.87 -5.60 3.34
CA SER A 22 -7.94 -6.07 4.73
C SER A 22 -8.24 -7.57 4.87
N TYR A 23 -8.97 -8.18 3.93
CA TYR A 23 -9.18 -9.63 3.88
C TYR A 23 -7.91 -10.38 3.48
N VAL A 24 -7.19 -9.86 2.47
CA VAL A 24 -5.87 -10.38 2.08
C VAL A 24 -4.94 -10.34 3.27
N PHE A 25 -4.80 -9.17 3.90
CA PHE A 25 -3.97 -8.99 5.07
C PHE A 25 -4.34 -9.96 6.20
N LYS A 26 -5.62 -10.03 6.59
CA LYS A 26 -6.10 -10.96 7.62
C LYS A 26 -5.71 -12.42 7.33
N THR A 27 -5.80 -12.84 6.08
CA THR A 27 -5.49 -14.22 5.66
C THR A 27 -4.00 -14.52 5.76
N LEU A 28 -3.15 -13.52 5.55
CA LEU A 28 -1.70 -13.64 5.62
C LEU A 28 -1.12 -13.47 7.03
N VAL A 29 -1.91 -13.05 8.02
CA VAL A 29 -1.48 -13.02 9.42
C VAL A 29 -1.61 -14.43 10.01
N VAL A 30 -0.52 -14.96 10.57
CA VAL A 30 -0.49 -16.30 11.18
C VAL A 30 -1.40 -16.35 12.41
N LYS A 31 -1.28 -15.36 13.30
CA LYS A 31 -2.12 -15.22 14.50
C LYS A 31 -3.53 -14.75 14.09
N PRO A 32 -4.60 -15.46 14.49
CA PRO A 32 -5.95 -15.06 14.11
C PRO A 32 -6.26 -13.66 14.64
N ILE A 33 -6.64 -12.76 13.73
CA ILE A 33 -7.14 -11.42 14.04
C ILE A 33 -8.56 -11.25 13.51
N SER A 34 -9.34 -10.39 14.16
CA SER A 34 -10.68 -10.07 13.66
C SER A 34 -10.60 -9.27 12.36
N HIS A 35 -11.64 -9.36 11.51
CA HIS A 35 -11.68 -8.56 10.27
C HIS A 35 -11.68 -7.06 10.57
N ARG A 36 -12.36 -6.63 11.64
CA ARG A 36 -12.36 -5.23 12.09
C ARG A 36 -10.97 -4.74 12.48
N GLU A 37 -10.15 -5.59 13.09
CA GLU A 37 -8.78 -5.26 13.45
C GLU A 37 -7.88 -5.18 12.21
N ALA A 38 -8.01 -6.13 11.28
CA ALA A 38 -7.32 -6.08 10.00
C ALA A 38 -7.65 -4.79 9.22
N LEU A 39 -8.93 -4.43 9.12
CA LEU A 39 -9.39 -3.22 8.46
C LEU A 39 -8.82 -1.96 9.13
N LYS A 40 -8.82 -1.92 10.47
CA LYS A 40 -8.24 -0.83 11.26
C LYS A 40 -6.76 -0.66 10.96
N TRP A 41 -5.99 -1.75 11.00
CA TRP A 41 -4.55 -1.71 10.75
C TRP A 41 -4.23 -1.32 9.31
N VAL A 42 -4.85 -1.95 8.32
CA VAL A 42 -4.64 -1.62 6.89
C VAL A 42 -4.97 -0.16 6.61
N SER A 43 -6.10 0.36 7.14
CA SER A 43 -6.48 1.77 6.97
C SER A 43 -5.40 2.73 7.48
N ILE A 44 -4.83 2.45 8.66
CA ILE A 44 -3.78 3.29 9.25
C ILE A 44 -2.48 3.17 8.45
N VAL A 45 -2.07 1.96 8.08
CA VAL A 45 -0.86 1.73 7.28
C VAL A 45 -0.94 2.49 5.94
N ARG A 46 -2.07 2.38 5.24
CA ARG A 46 -2.30 3.03 3.94
C ARG A 46 -2.35 4.55 4.07
N ALA A 47 -2.81 5.10 5.20
CA ALA A 47 -2.75 6.53 5.49
C ALA A 47 -1.32 7.01 5.80
N MET A 48 -0.59 6.29 6.68
CA MET A 48 0.77 6.64 7.06
C MET A 48 1.74 6.62 5.87
N ASN A 49 1.63 5.60 5.01
CA ASN A 49 2.43 5.49 3.79
C ASN A 49 2.15 6.64 2.80
N ARG A 50 1.00 7.31 2.90
CA ARG A 50 0.65 8.48 2.09
C ARG A 50 1.08 9.81 2.70
N LEU A 51 1.13 9.91 4.04
CA LEU A 51 1.48 11.15 4.74
C LEU A 51 2.99 11.34 4.95
N ILE A 52 3.68 10.30 5.41
CA ILE A 52 5.03 10.44 5.97
C ILE A 52 6.07 10.04 4.94
N ILE A 53 6.19 8.73 4.73
CA ILE A 53 7.07 8.11 3.75
C ILE A 53 6.55 6.70 3.47
N THR A 54 6.68 6.25 2.23
CA THR A 54 6.36 4.87 1.85
C THR A 54 7.16 3.91 2.75
N GLY A 55 6.46 3.04 3.49
CA GLY A 55 7.06 2.09 4.41
C GLY A 55 6.88 2.40 5.90
N SER A 56 6.60 3.66 6.27
CA SER A 56 6.37 4.06 7.67
C SER A 56 5.20 3.34 8.34
N GLY A 57 4.13 3.09 7.58
CA GLY A 57 2.98 2.31 8.03
C GLY A 57 3.36 0.86 8.32
N TYR A 58 4.21 0.26 7.48
CA TYR A 58 4.68 -1.12 7.67
C TYR A 58 5.52 -1.26 8.94
N THR A 59 6.43 -0.32 9.21
CA THR A 59 7.20 -0.33 10.46
C THR A 59 6.29 -0.25 11.68
N THR A 60 5.27 0.61 11.63
CA THR A 60 4.29 0.77 12.72
C THR A 60 3.49 -0.52 12.93
N LEU A 61 3.04 -1.15 11.85
CA LEU A 61 2.34 -2.43 11.89
C LEU A 61 3.21 -3.54 12.49
N ILE A 62 4.47 -3.61 12.10
CA ILE A 62 5.43 -4.60 12.64
C ILE A 62 5.56 -4.43 14.16
N LEU A 63 5.69 -3.19 14.63
CA LEU A 63 5.78 -2.89 16.06
C LEU A 63 4.51 -3.26 16.81
N TRP A 64 3.33 -3.05 16.23
CA TRP A 64 2.06 -3.43 16.86
C TRP A 64 1.87 -4.94 16.95
N MET A 65 2.14 -5.66 15.87
CA MET A 65 2.07 -7.13 15.88
C MET A 65 3.05 -7.73 16.88
N LYS A 66 4.29 -7.19 16.95
CA LYS A 66 5.28 -7.61 17.95
C LYS A 66 4.82 -7.35 19.39
N ARG A 67 4.21 -6.19 19.67
CA ARG A 67 3.61 -5.90 20.98
C ARG A 67 2.47 -6.87 21.33
N GLY A 68 1.75 -7.37 20.32
CA GLY A 68 0.74 -8.42 20.45
C GLY A 68 1.29 -9.84 20.62
N GLY A 69 2.62 -10.00 20.73
CA GLY A 69 3.31 -11.28 20.94
C GLY A 69 3.61 -12.05 19.65
N ALA A 70 3.48 -11.44 18.47
CA ALA A 70 3.91 -12.09 17.23
C ALA A 70 5.44 -12.10 17.10
N GLU A 71 5.99 -13.18 16.56
CA GLU A 71 7.41 -13.27 16.25
C GLU A 71 7.80 -12.27 15.13
N LEU A 72 9.05 -11.79 15.17
CA LEU A 72 9.51 -10.80 14.20
C LEU A 72 9.51 -11.35 12.78
N GLY A 73 9.97 -12.59 12.58
CA GLY A 73 10.03 -13.22 11.26
C GLY A 73 8.65 -13.39 10.62
N THR A 74 7.67 -13.87 11.39
CA THR A 74 6.29 -14.02 10.91
C THR A 74 5.66 -12.67 10.56
N THR A 75 5.87 -11.67 11.41
CA THR A 75 5.35 -10.32 11.20
C THR A 75 5.94 -9.66 9.94
N VAL A 76 7.26 -9.72 9.77
CA VAL A 76 7.94 -9.16 8.60
C VAL A 76 7.54 -9.91 7.33
N ASN A 77 7.46 -11.24 7.39
CA ASN A 77 7.03 -12.05 6.26
C ASN A 77 5.60 -11.73 5.81
N THR A 78 4.66 -11.56 6.75
CA THR A 78 3.28 -11.15 6.44
C THR A 78 3.25 -9.82 5.70
N VAL A 79 4.02 -8.83 6.15
CA VAL A 79 4.09 -7.51 5.49
C VAL A 79 4.71 -7.63 4.10
N ILE A 80 5.81 -8.37 3.95
CA ILE A 80 6.49 -8.56 2.66
C ILE A 80 5.54 -9.24 1.66
N LEU A 81 4.85 -10.30 2.07
CA LEU A 81 3.91 -11.01 1.21
C LEU A 81 2.70 -10.14 0.86
N TRP A 82 2.12 -9.46 1.86
CA TRP A 82 0.97 -8.59 1.64
C TRP A 82 1.31 -7.47 0.65
N GLU A 83 2.42 -6.79 0.86
CA GLU A 83 2.86 -5.73 -0.05
C GLU A 83 3.24 -6.29 -1.41
N GLY A 84 4.03 -7.36 -1.45
CA GLY A 84 4.46 -8.02 -2.68
C GLY A 84 3.30 -8.50 -3.55
N LEU A 85 2.22 -9.00 -2.95
CA LEU A 85 1.01 -9.39 -3.67
C LEU A 85 0.19 -8.17 -4.16
N SER A 86 0.20 -7.06 -3.41
CA SER A 86 -0.51 -5.84 -3.78
C SER A 86 0.21 -5.08 -4.91
N ILE A 87 1.54 -4.90 -4.81
CA ILE A 87 2.32 -4.10 -5.76
C ILE A 87 2.97 -4.93 -6.88
N GLY A 88 3.28 -6.20 -6.63
CA GLY A 88 3.99 -7.08 -7.55
C GLY A 88 3.33 -7.19 -8.93
N PRO A 89 2.00 -7.38 -9.04
CA PRO A 89 1.32 -7.41 -10.33
C PRO A 89 1.52 -6.12 -11.14
N TRP A 90 1.51 -4.96 -10.48
CA TRP A 90 1.74 -3.67 -11.15
C TRP A 90 3.17 -3.56 -11.67
N ILE A 91 4.17 -3.99 -10.87
CA ILE A 91 5.57 -4.00 -11.27
C ILE A 91 5.79 -4.94 -12.47
N LEU A 92 5.19 -6.14 -12.45
CA LEU A 92 5.28 -7.09 -13.56
C LEU A 92 4.68 -6.50 -14.84
N MET A 93 3.50 -5.88 -14.76
CA MET A 93 2.86 -5.23 -15.90
C MET A 93 3.67 -4.02 -16.40
N ALA A 94 4.17 -3.18 -15.49
CA ALA A 94 5.02 -2.05 -15.84
C ALA A 94 6.32 -2.49 -16.50
N THR A 95 6.88 -3.64 -16.10
CA THR A 95 8.07 -4.20 -16.74
C THR A 95 7.75 -4.68 -18.16
N TYR A 96 6.59 -5.33 -18.35
CA TYR A 96 6.10 -5.74 -19.67
C TYR A 96 5.88 -4.54 -20.61
N PHE A 97 5.26 -3.46 -20.14
CA PHE A 97 5.02 -2.26 -20.96
C PHE A 97 6.26 -1.38 -21.10
N GLY A 98 7.04 -1.22 -20.04
CA GLY A 98 8.21 -0.36 -19.95
C GLY A 98 9.45 -0.94 -20.62
N GLY A 99 9.57 -2.27 -20.70
CA GLY A 99 10.63 -2.94 -21.47
C GLY A 99 10.62 -2.60 -22.97
N ARG A 100 9.49 -2.09 -23.49
CA ARG A 100 9.39 -1.56 -24.86
C ARG A 100 9.75 -0.07 -24.97
N LEU A 101 9.81 0.66 -23.85
CA LEU A 101 10.05 2.10 -23.79
C LEU A 101 11.48 2.45 -23.36
N ALA A 102 12.16 1.56 -22.64
CA ALA A 102 13.48 1.81 -22.09
C ALA A 102 14.51 0.78 -22.61
N PRO A 103 15.33 1.11 -23.63
CA PRO A 103 16.50 0.29 -23.98
C PRO A 103 17.63 0.39 -22.93
N ARG A 104 17.47 1.18 -21.85
CA ARG A 104 18.49 1.37 -20.81
C ARG A 104 17.87 1.31 -19.41
N ILE A 105 18.43 0.44 -18.56
CA ILE A 105 18.08 0.35 -17.15
C ILE A 105 18.37 1.71 -16.49
N PRO A 106 17.40 2.34 -15.81
CA PRO A 106 17.63 3.61 -15.15
C PRO A 106 18.71 3.48 -14.08
N LEU A 107 19.67 4.42 -14.05
CA LEU A 107 20.82 4.39 -13.12
C LEU A 107 20.38 4.26 -11.65
N HIS A 108 19.23 4.82 -11.26
CA HIS A 108 18.71 4.72 -9.89
C HIS A 108 18.30 3.29 -9.50
N VAL A 109 17.88 2.45 -10.45
CA VAL A 109 17.59 1.02 -10.20
C VAL A 109 18.90 0.27 -9.93
N LEU A 110 19.94 0.55 -10.72
CA LEU A 110 21.28 0.01 -10.49
C LEU A 110 21.86 0.49 -9.16
N LEU A 111 21.66 1.76 -8.81
CA LEU A 111 22.10 2.33 -7.54
C LEU A 111 21.38 1.68 -6.34
N GLY A 112 20.07 1.45 -6.46
CA GLY A 112 19.28 0.74 -5.45
C GLY A 112 19.76 -0.70 -5.25
N LEU A 113 20.01 -1.42 -6.34
CA LEU A 113 20.60 -2.77 -6.31
C LEU A 113 21.99 -2.77 -5.66
N ALA A 114 22.83 -1.80 -6.00
CA ALA A 114 24.15 -1.64 -5.40
C ALA A 114 24.06 -1.36 -3.90
N LEU A 115 23.15 -0.48 -3.46
CA LEU A 115 22.93 -0.21 -2.03
C LEU A 115 22.43 -1.43 -1.27
N VAL A 116 21.53 -2.23 -1.87
CA VAL A 116 21.08 -3.49 -1.30
C VAL A 116 22.24 -4.48 -1.17
N LEU A 117 23.07 -4.62 -2.21
CA LEU A 117 24.28 -5.44 -2.17
C LEU A 117 25.25 -4.98 -1.09
N VAL A 118 25.53 -3.68 -1.01
CA VAL A 118 26.39 -3.06 0.01
C VAL A 118 25.85 -3.32 1.41
N PHE A 119 24.54 -3.17 1.62
CA PHE A 119 23.88 -3.52 2.89
C PHE A 119 24.11 -5.00 3.25
N PHE A 120 23.95 -5.92 2.29
CA PHE A 120 24.23 -7.34 2.50
C PHE A 120 25.72 -7.63 2.77
N LEU A 121 26.65 -6.79 2.31
CA LEU A 121 28.08 -6.91 2.65
C LEU A 121 28.38 -6.48 4.09
N PHE A 122 27.63 -5.52 4.65
CA PHE A 122 27.82 -5.02 6.02
C PHE A 122 27.11 -5.85 7.10
N VAL A 123 26.06 -6.60 6.75
CA VAL A 123 25.37 -7.48 7.71
C VAL A 123 26.14 -8.79 7.85
N LYS A 124 26.40 -9.22 9.10
CA LYS A 124 27.08 -10.49 9.37
C LYS A 124 26.33 -11.64 8.69
N LYS A 125 27.03 -12.47 7.92
CA LYS A 125 26.46 -13.66 7.22
C LYS A 125 25.54 -14.50 8.11
N ARG A 126 25.90 -14.70 9.38
CA ARG A 126 25.11 -15.45 10.39
C ARG A 126 23.75 -14.80 10.72
N GLN A 127 23.67 -13.48 10.71
CA GLN A 127 22.42 -12.75 10.94
C GLN A 127 21.51 -12.83 9.71
N ILE A 128 22.08 -12.71 8.51
CA ILE A 128 21.33 -12.88 7.25
C ILE A 128 20.76 -14.30 7.17
N SER A 129 21.57 -15.33 7.45
CA SER A 129 21.11 -16.71 7.39
C SER A 129 20.02 -16.99 8.42
N ALA A 130 20.17 -16.51 9.66
CA ALA A 130 19.15 -16.65 10.69
C ALA A 130 17.83 -15.95 10.31
N PHE A 131 17.92 -14.75 9.73
CA PHE A 131 16.75 -14.02 9.24
C PHE A 131 16.07 -14.74 8.07
N ALA A 132 16.84 -15.23 7.10
CA ALA A 132 16.32 -15.99 5.97
C ALA A 132 15.66 -17.30 6.41
N CYS A 133 16.26 -18.04 7.35
CA CYS A 133 15.66 -19.23 7.96
C CYS A 133 14.33 -18.88 8.65
N SER A 134 14.28 -17.77 9.40
CA SER A 134 13.06 -17.31 10.07
C SER A 134 11.95 -16.94 9.06
N LEU A 135 12.28 -16.32 7.92
CA LEU A 135 11.32 -16.06 6.85
C LEU A 135 10.83 -17.35 6.18
N LEU A 136 11.72 -18.32 5.94
CA LEU A 136 11.36 -19.62 5.38
C LEU A 136 10.43 -20.40 6.32
N GLU A 137 10.71 -20.40 7.62
CA GLU A 137 9.84 -21.01 8.63
C GLU A 137 8.48 -20.31 8.68
N ALA A 138 8.44 -18.98 8.63
CA ALA A 138 7.20 -18.22 8.55
C ALA A 138 6.38 -18.57 7.28
N ASN A 139 7.03 -18.74 6.13
CA ASN A 139 6.36 -19.20 4.90
C ASN A 139 5.80 -20.61 5.03
N LYS A 140 6.52 -21.52 5.68
CA LYS A 140 6.02 -22.88 5.97
C LYS A 140 4.77 -22.83 6.84
N GLN A 141 4.72 -21.96 7.86
CA GLN A 141 3.54 -21.78 8.72
C GLN A 141 2.32 -21.22 7.97
N LEU A 142 2.54 -20.42 6.92
CA LEU A 142 1.46 -19.89 6.07
C LEU A 142 0.88 -20.94 5.11
N GLY A 143 1.66 -21.96 4.73
CA GLY A 143 1.22 -23.02 3.83
C GLY A 143 0.66 -22.47 2.51
N LEU A 144 -0.55 -22.90 2.14
CA LEU A 144 -1.22 -22.50 0.89
C LEU A 144 -2.02 -21.19 0.98
N ARG A 145 -2.03 -20.51 2.14
CA ARG A 145 -2.77 -19.24 2.33
C ARG A 145 -2.49 -18.18 1.25
N PRO A 146 -1.23 -17.97 0.79
CA PRO A 146 -0.96 -17.02 -0.29
C PRO A 146 -1.63 -17.36 -1.62
N VAL A 147 -1.87 -18.64 -1.90
CA VAL A 147 -2.56 -19.08 -3.13
C VAL A 147 -4.05 -18.73 -3.06
N PHE A 148 -4.67 -18.87 -1.89
CA PHE A 148 -6.09 -18.57 -1.70
C PHE A 148 -6.43 -17.08 -1.82
N VAL A 149 -5.46 -16.18 -1.64
CA VAL A 149 -5.69 -14.73 -1.81
C VAL A 149 -5.51 -14.25 -3.25
N VAL A 150 -4.94 -15.06 -4.15
CA VAL A 150 -4.71 -14.68 -5.56
C VAL A 150 -6.00 -14.23 -6.27
N PRO A 151 -7.15 -14.93 -6.15
CA PRO A 151 -8.39 -14.47 -6.76
C PRO A 151 -8.85 -13.10 -6.25
N ILE A 152 -8.62 -12.82 -4.97
CA ILE A 152 -8.96 -11.52 -4.36
C ILE A 152 -8.09 -10.40 -4.95
N ILE A 153 -6.80 -10.66 -5.12
CA ILE A 153 -5.87 -9.72 -5.77
C ILE A 153 -6.29 -9.44 -7.21
N LEU A 154 -6.73 -10.44 -7.97
CA LEU A 154 -7.24 -10.23 -9.34
C LEU A 154 -8.47 -9.33 -9.37
N VAL A 155 -9.39 -9.49 -8.41
CA VAL A 155 -10.55 -8.60 -8.26
C VAL A 155 -10.10 -7.19 -7.89
N GLU A 156 -9.10 -7.03 -7.02
CA GLU A 156 -8.56 -5.73 -6.64
C GLU A 156 -7.91 -5.00 -7.83
N ILE A 157 -7.19 -5.72 -8.70
CA ILE A 157 -6.65 -5.18 -9.95
C ILE A 157 -7.79 -4.72 -10.87
N LEU A 158 -8.84 -5.55 -11.03
CA LEU A 158 -9.99 -5.18 -11.86
C LEU A 158 -10.69 -3.92 -11.32
N LEU A 159 -10.91 -3.85 -10.01
CA LEU A 159 -11.47 -2.66 -9.36
C LEU A 159 -10.59 -1.43 -9.55
N SER A 160 -9.26 -1.59 -9.48
CA SER A 160 -8.31 -0.52 -9.76
C SER A 160 -8.44 -0.02 -11.20
N LEU A 161 -8.64 -0.91 -12.18
CA LEU A 161 -8.86 -0.53 -13.57
C LEU A 161 -10.20 0.17 -13.78
N VAL A 162 -11.25 -0.28 -13.11
CA VAL A 162 -12.56 0.42 -13.11
C VAL A 162 -12.41 1.82 -12.52
N TYR A 163 -11.65 1.97 -11.44
CA TYR A 163 -11.33 3.25 -10.84
C TYR A 163 -10.57 4.18 -11.81
N TYR A 164 -9.46 3.74 -12.41
CA TYR A 164 -8.73 4.56 -13.37
C TYR A 164 -9.54 4.88 -14.63
N TYR A 165 -10.29 3.91 -15.15
CA TYR A 165 -11.21 4.14 -16.26
C TYR A 165 -12.21 5.25 -15.93
N SER A 166 -12.76 5.24 -14.72
CA SER A 166 -13.73 6.24 -14.27
C SER A 166 -13.11 7.63 -14.18
N ILE A 167 -11.92 7.78 -13.60
CA ILE A 167 -11.22 9.08 -13.53
C ILE A 167 -10.90 9.62 -14.92
N ILE A 168 -10.33 8.79 -15.79
CA ILE A 168 -9.96 9.19 -17.14
C ILE A 168 -11.19 9.64 -17.93
N ARG A 169 -12.30 8.90 -17.84
CA ARG A 169 -13.56 9.26 -18.49
C ARG A 169 -14.17 10.54 -17.93
N PHE A 170 -14.06 10.77 -16.62
CA PHE A 170 -14.58 11.98 -15.96
C PHE A 170 -13.92 13.25 -16.48
N VAL A 171 -12.61 13.20 -16.74
CA VAL A 171 -11.86 14.32 -17.34
C VAL A 171 -12.12 14.46 -18.86
N GLY A 172 -12.96 13.59 -19.43
CA GLY A 172 -13.30 13.60 -20.86
C GLY A 172 -12.20 13.02 -21.74
N CYS A 173 -11.33 12.15 -21.18
CA CYS A 173 -10.34 11.39 -21.92
C CYS A 173 -10.91 10.00 -22.27
N HIS A 174 -10.58 9.48 -23.45
CA HIS A 174 -11.09 8.20 -23.94
C HIS A 174 -9.94 7.28 -24.32
N LEU A 175 -9.65 6.32 -23.46
CA LEU A 175 -8.57 5.36 -23.63
C LEU A 175 -9.14 3.95 -23.73
N SER A 176 -8.50 3.13 -24.56
CA SER A 176 -8.77 1.70 -24.58
C SER A 176 -8.37 1.07 -23.23
N PRO A 177 -9.03 -0.01 -22.78
CA PRO A 177 -8.67 -0.70 -21.53
C PRO A 177 -7.19 -1.08 -21.45
N TYR A 178 -6.60 -1.49 -22.58
CA TYR A 178 -5.17 -1.80 -22.69
C TYR A 178 -4.27 -0.61 -22.34
N ASN A 179 -4.61 0.58 -22.85
CA ASN A 179 -3.83 1.78 -22.58
C ASN A 179 -4.02 2.28 -21.14
N ILE A 180 -5.20 2.08 -20.55
CA ILE A 180 -5.43 2.37 -19.12
C ILE A 180 -4.55 1.48 -18.25
N LEU A 181 -4.47 0.18 -18.58
CA LEU A 181 -3.59 -0.75 -17.90
C LEU A 181 -2.12 -0.33 -17.98
N ARG A 182 -1.66 0.11 -19.17
CA ARG A 182 -0.31 0.66 -19.39
C ARG A 182 -0.07 1.91 -18.54
N VAL A 183 -0.97 2.88 -18.57
CA VAL A 183 -0.87 4.13 -17.81
C VAL A 183 -0.85 3.85 -16.31
N ALA A 184 -1.78 3.05 -15.81
CA ALA A 184 -1.89 2.68 -14.40
C ALA A 184 -0.64 1.93 -13.90
N SER A 185 -0.20 0.90 -14.63
CA SER A 185 0.96 0.10 -14.21
C SER A 185 2.26 0.90 -14.17
N LEU A 186 2.57 1.67 -15.22
CA LEU A 186 3.78 2.49 -15.28
C LEU A 186 3.76 3.61 -14.22
N SER A 187 2.63 4.32 -14.06
CA SER A 187 2.51 5.39 -13.07
C SER A 187 2.58 4.87 -11.62
N VAL A 188 1.86 3.80 -11.30
CA VAL A 188 1.89 3.16 -9.97
C VAL A 188 3.29 2.66 -9.64
N THR A 189 3.93 1.95 -10.57
CA THR A 189 5.26 1.37 -10.35
C THR A 189 6.32 2.45 -10.17
N THR A 190 6.35 3.46 -11.04
CA THR A 190 7.34 4.54 -10.95
C THR A 190 7.12 5.39 -9.70
N GLY A 191 5.86 5.62 -9.33
CA GLY A 191 5.51 6.28 -8.08
C GLY A 191 5.90 5.47 -6.85
N TYR A 192 5.74 4.14 -6.88
CA TYR A 192 6.08 3.26 -5.76
C TYR A 192 7.60 3.11 -5.56
N LEU A 193 8.35 3.00 -6.65
CA LEU A 193 9.82 2.90 -6.62
C LEU A 193 10.51 4.23 -6.34
N SER A 194 9.77 5.33 -6.39
CA SER A 194 10.27 6.64 -6.01
C SER A 194 10.49 6.72 -4.49
N PRO A 195 11.59 7.36 -4.02
CA PRO A 195 11.80 7.64 -2.60
C PRO A 195 10.87 8.73 -2.04
N ILE A 196 10.02 9.34 -2.89
CA ILE A 196 9.08 10.40 -2.50
C ILE A 196 7.82 9.79 -1.86
N PRO A 197 7.25 10.39 -0.79
CA PRO A 197 6.03 9.89 -0.16
C PRO A 197 4.91 9.66 -1.17
N SER A 198 4.46 8.40 -1.28
CA SER A 198 3.43 7.98 -2.24
C SER A 198 3.72 8.39 -3.70
N GLY A 199 5.00 8.57 -4.06
CA GLY A 199 5.43 8.97 -5.40
C GLY A 199 4.91 10.34 -5.84
N LEU A 200 4.70 11.26 -4.90
CA LEU A 200 4.15 12.60 -5.18
C LEU A 200 4.92 13.29 -6.32
N GLY A 201 4.19 13.78 -7.31
CA GLY A 201 4.74 14.44 -8.50
C GLY A 201 5.28 13.46 -9.55
N ILE A 202 5.92 12.36 -9.15
CA ILE A 202 6.42 11.35 -10.09
C ILE A 202 5.27 10.53 -10.69
N ARG A 203 4.35 10.02 -9.86
CA ARG A 203 3.21 9.23 -10.33
C ARG A 203 2.32 10.05 -11.26
N GLU A 204 2.00 11.28 -10.87
CA GLU A 204 1.20 12.21 -11.68
C GLU A 204 1.92 12.61 -12.96
N GLY A 205 3.22 12.90 -12.87
CA GLY A 205 4.04 13.28 -14.02
C GLY A 205 4.11 12.16 -15.06
N VAL A 206 4.34 10.92 -14.63
CA VAL A 206 4.35 9.74 -15.53
C VAL A 206 2.96 9.51 -16.13
N MET A 207 1.91 9.62 -15.33
CA MET A 207 0.54 9.49 -15.82
C MET A 207 0.23 10.57 -16.87
N ALA A 208 0.52 11.82 -16.58
CA ALA A 208 0.30 12.93 -17.49
C ALA A 208 1.12 12.78 -18.78
N PHE A 209 2.40 12.40 -18.68
CA PHE A 209 3.26 12.13 -19.82
C PHE A 209 2.67 11.06 -20.74
N LEU A 210 2.23 9.93 -20.18
CA LEU A 210 1.63 8.84 -20.96
C LEU A 210 0.27 9.22 -21.57
N LEU A 211 -0.51 10.09 -20.92
CA LEU A 211 -1.74 10.62 -21.50
C LEU A 211 -1.45 11.56 -22.67
N ILE A 212 -0.42 12.40 -22.58
CA ILE A 212 0.01 13.28 -23.68
C ILE A 212 0.53 12.46 -24.86
N GLU A 213 1.26 11.36 -24.61
CA GLU A 213 1.70 10.40 -25.64
C GLU A 213 0.50 9.85 -26.44
N HIS A 214 -0.67 9.73 -25.80
CA HIS A 214 -1.92 9.27 -26.42
C HIS A 214 -2.76 10.42 -27.02
N GLY A 215 -2.19 11.61 -27.16
CA GLY A 215 -2.80 12.76 -27.85
C GLY A 215 -3.71 13.63 -26.99
N PHE A 216 -3.73 13.45 -25.66
CA PHE A 216 -4.50 14.33 -24.78
C PHE A 216 -3.74 15.65 -24.51
N THR A 217 -4.50 16.72 -24.28
CA THR A 217 -3.92 18.02 -23.91
C THR A 217 -3.26 17.94 -22.53
N LEU A 218 -2.20 18.73 -22.33
CA LEU A 218 -1.47 18.81 -21.06
C LEU A 218 -2.41 19.10 -19.87
N GLU A 219 -3.36 20.03 -20.05
CA GLU A 219 -4.35 20.40 -19.03
C GLU A 219 -5.18 19.20 -18.56
N LYS A 220 -5.73 18.42 -19.50
CA LYS A 220 -6.50 17.21 -19.19
C LYS A 220 -5.63 16.14 -18.54
N ALA A 221 -4.42 15.96 -19.05
CA ALA A 221 -3.47 14.98 -18.52
C ALA A 221 -3.09 15.26 -17.06
N ILE A 222 -2.79 16.54 -16.74
CA ILE A 222 -2.55 17.00 -15.36
C ILE A 222 -3.79 16.81 -14.50
N LEU A 223 -4.97 17.17 -15.01
CA LEU A 223 -6.22 17.07 -14.25
C LEU A 223 -6.54 15.62 -13.85
N VAL A 224 -6.31 14.63 -14.71
CA VAL A 224 -6.47 13.20 -14.35
C VAL A 224 -5.58 12.83 -13.16
N GLY A 225 -4.30 13.21 -13.20
CA GLY A 225 -3.35 12.93 -12.12
C GLY A 225 -3.73 13.62 -10.80
N LEU A 226 -4.16 14.87 -10.86
CA LEU A 226 -4.62 15.63 -9.69
C LEU A 226 -5.88 15.00 -9.07
N VAL A 227 -6.86 14.63 -9.89
CA VAL A 227 -8.10 14.00 -9.41
C VAL A 227 -7.78 12.65 -8.76
N ASP A 228 -6.95 11.81 -9.38
CA ASP A 228 -6.49 10.54 -8.77
C ASP A 228 -5.85 10.79 -7.40
N ARG A 229 -4.92 11.74 -7.32
CA ARG A 229 -4.21 12.06 -6.08
C ARG A 229 -5.17 12.52 -4.99
N VAL A 230 -6.04 13.48 -5.27
CA VAL A 230 -6.95 14.06 -4.28
C VAL A 230 -7.93 12.99 -3.79
N VAL A 231 -8.56 12.24 -4.70
CA VAL A 231 -9.57 11.25 -4.35
C VAL A 231 -8.97 10.10 -3.53
N ALA A 232 -7.90 9.47 -4.03
CA ALA A 232 -7.28 8.36 -3.32
C ALA A 232 -6.69 8.82 -1.98
N THR A 233 -5.98 9.96 -1.95
CA THR A 233 -5.35 10.44 -0.72
C THR A 233 -6.40 10.83 0.31
N ALA A 234 -7.40 11.64 -0.05
CA ALA A 234 -8.47 12.03 0.87
C ALA A 234 -9.19 10.81 1.45
N PHE A 235 -9.52 9.82 0.61
CA PHE A 235 -10.16 8.60 1.06
C PHE A 235 -9.33 7.83 2.10
N PHE A 236 -8.08 7.50 1.79
CA PHE A 236 -7.25 6.70 2.69
C PHE A 236 -6.86 7.47 3.96
N LEU A 237 -6.67 8.79 3.88
CA LEU A 237 -6.46 9.62 5.05
C LEU A 237 -7.69 9.61 5.96
N PHE A 238 -8.88 9.82 5.40
CA PHE A 238 -10.12 9.77 6.16
C PHE A 238 -10.34 8.41 6.83
N ALA A 239 -10.16 7.32 6.08
CA ALA A 239 -10.24 5.96 6.61
C ALA A 239 -9.23 5.73 7.76
N GLY A 240 -7.98 6.15 7.57
CA GLY A 240 -6.93 6.06 8.57
C GLY A 240 -7.23 6.89 9.83
N MET A 241 -7.74 8.11 9.69
CA MET A 241 -8.14 8.95 10.82
C MET A 241 -9.29 8.34 11.61
N CYS A 242 -10.32 7.83 10.92
CA CYS A 242 -11.45 7.13 11.55
C CYS A 242 -11.01 5.86 12.30
N ALA A 243 -10.03 5.13 11.75
CA ALA A 243 -9.46 3.95 12.39
C ALA A 243 -8.54 4.30 13.58
N GLY A 244 -7.73 5.35 13.43
CA GLY A 244 -6.73 5.80 14.40
C GLY A 244 -7.33 6.54 15.60
N SER A 245 -8.41 7.30 15.42
CA SER A 245 -9.08 8.02 16.51
C SER A 245 -9.54 7.08 17.62
N LYS A 246 -10.02 5.89 17.27
CA LYS A 246 -10.38 4.83 18.23
C LYS A 246 -9.19 4.37 19.06
N ILE A 247 -8.00 4.21 18.44
CA ILE A 247 -6.76 3.86 19.17
C ILE A 247 -6.39 4.96 20.14
N MET A 248 -6.46 6.22 19.70
CA MET A 248 -6.09 7.37 20.51
C MET A 248 -7.00 7.49 21.74
N ILE A 249 -8.32 7.33 21.56
CA ILE A 249 -9.29 7.35 22.66
C ILE A 249 -9.03 6.20 23.65
N GLU A 250 -8.82 4.98 23.16
CA GLU A 250 -8.49 3.81 24.00
C GLU A 250 -7.19 4.03 24.79
N THR A 251 -6.17 4.60 24.16
CA THR A 251 -4.86 4.86 24.77
C THR A 251 -4.95 5.94 25.85
N ILE A 252 -5.67 7.03 25.60
CA ILE A 252 -5.90 8.10 26.56
C ILE A 252 -6.67 7.56 27.78
N ARG A 253 -7.73 6.76 27.55
CA ARG A 253 -8.52 6.16 28.63
C ARG A 253 -7.66 5.26 29.53
N ASN A 254 -6.89 4.34 28.94
CA ASN A 254 -6.04 3.42 29.68
C ASN A 254 -4.92 4.15 30.45
N SER A 255 -4.39 5.24 29.88
CA SER A 255 -3.37 6.05 30.55
C SER A 255 -3.95 6.82 31.75
N ARG A 256 -5.17 7.35 31.62
CA ARG A 256 -5.89 7.98 32.75
C ARG A 256 -6.20 6.99 33.87
N GLU A 257 -6.64 5.77 33.53
CA GLU A 257 -6.89 4.73 34.53
C GLU A 257 -5.62 4.36 35.30
N LYS A 258 -4.49 4.16 34.59
CA LYS A 258 -3.20 3.89 35.24
C LYS A 258 -2.77 5.05 36.14
N LEU A 259 -2.90 6.30 35.70
CA LEU A 259 -2.58 7.46 36.53
C LEU A 259 -3.48 7.57 37.76
N GLY A 260 -4.77 7.28 37.63
CA GLY A 260 -5.73 7.26 38.75
C GLY A 260 -5.55 6.08 39.72
N VAL A 261 -4.93 4.98 39.28
CA VAL A 261 -4.49 3.90 40.17
C VAL A 261 -3.22 4.32 40.92
N VAL A 262 -2.26 4.92 40.22
CA VAL A 262 -1.01 5.41 40.83
C VAL A 262 -1.28 6.49 41.88
N SER A 263 -2.19 7.45 41.63
CA SER A 263 -2.52 8.49 42.62
C SER A 263 -3.17 7.92 43.88
N ARG A 264 -4.04 6.91 43.75
CA ARG A 264 -4.67 6.23 44.88
C ARG A 264 -3.69 5.39 45.70
N VAL A 265 -2.66 4.82 45.08
CA VAL A 265 -1.59 4.10 45.78
C VAL A 265 -0.68 5.07 46.53
N LEU A 266 -0.39 6.25 45.96
CA LEU A 266 0.43 7.28 46.60
C LEU A 266 -0.29 7.96 47.79
N GLN A 267 -1.62 8.09 47.75
CA GLN A 267 -2.40 8.62 48.89
C GLN A 267 -2.58 7.64 50.05
N ARG A 268 -2.25 6.36 49.87
CA ARG A 268 -2.36 5.30 50.90
C ARG A 268 -1.03 4.99 51.59
N ARG A 269 0.05 5.66 51.22
CA ARG A 269 1.35 5.62 51.90
C ARG A 269 1.56 6.91 52.67
#